data_AF-A0A1S3T2M7-F1
#
_entry.id   AF-A0A1S3T2M7-F1
#
_cell.length_a   1.000
_cell.length_b   1.000
_cell.length_c   1.000
_cell.angle_alpha   90.00
_cell.angle_beta   90.00
_cell.angle_gamma   90.00
#
_symmetry.space_group_name_H-M   'P 1'
#
loop_
_entity.id
_entity.type
_entity.pdbx_description
1 polymer ?
#
loop_
_entity_poly.entity_id
_entity_poly.type
_entity_poly.pdbx_seq_one_letter_code
_entity_poly.pdbx_strand_id
1 'polypeptide(L)'
;MLSRENVGYASTCNSVGQTAGYFLGNVLFLALESADFCNKYLRAEPKETGIVTLSEFLFFWGVVFLVSTTLVAVMKKENARGQHGKRKVREETQSVVETYKLLVSIIKMPAVFTFCSLLLTAKIGFSAADTVTGLKLVEAGVPKEQLALLAVPMVPLQILLPLIISKYTAGPRPLDVFYRAFPFRLLIGLEYALLVWWTPSLKQDGEFPLYYYAIVLFSYALHQVALYSMYVACMAFHAKVSDPVIGGTYMTLLNTVTNLGGNWPSTLALWMVDPLTSKECQGAAGQSCGSSEEAGLCVKEGGVCVTSLDGYYVESVVCVLIGLTWWVWLGKRMRRLQDQSPAAWRCRIGQ
;
A
#
# COMPACT_ATOMS: atom_id res chain seq x y z
N MET A 1 3.00 13.68 -21.09
CA MET A 1 1.92 12.96 -21.81
C MET A 1 0.55 13.62 -21.65
N LEU A 2 0.28 14.37 -20.58
CA LEU A 2 -0.96 15.15 -20.43
C LEU A 2 -0.74 16.64 -20.73
N SER A 3 -1.80 17.33 -21.18
CA SER A 3 -1.79 18.80 -21.31
C SER A 3 -1.55 19.45 -19.94
N ARG A 4 -1.02 20.68 -19.91
CA ARG A 4 -0.71 21.39 -18.66
C ARG A 4 -1.92 21.51 -17.71
N GLU A 5 -3.11 21.63 -18.29
CA GLU A 5 -4.38 21.70 -17.56
C GLU A 5 -4.76 20.38 -16.88
N ASN A 6 -4.28 19.24 -17.39
CA ASN A 6 -4.62 17.91 -16.92
C ASN A 6 -3.48 17.22 -16.15
N VAL A 7 -2.43 17.96 -15.77
CA VAL A 7 -1.29 17.38 -15.02
C VAL A 7 -1.74 16.80 -13.67
N GLY A 8 -2.79 17.35 -13.07
CA GLY A 8 -3.40 16.79 -11.85
C GLY A 8 -3.97 15.38 -12.02
N TYR A 9 -4.37 14.98 -13.24
CA TYR A 9 -4.86 13.63 -13.53
C TYR A 9 -3.73 12.62 -13.78
N ALA A 10 -2.47 13.07 -13.91
CA ALA A 10 -1.33 12.17 -14.07
C ALA A 10 -1.22 11.20 -12.87
N SER A 11 -1.47 11.71 -11.66
CA SER A 11 -1.49 10.89 -10.44
C SER A 11 -2.63 9.89 -10.45
N THR A 12 -3.81 10.27 -10.95
CA THR A 12 -4.97 9.38 -11.11
C THR A 12 -4.68 8.27 -12.11
N CYS A 13 -4.16 8.59 -13.29
CA CYS A 13 -3.77 7.58 -14.29
C CYS A 13 -2.72 6.60 -13.73
N ASN A 14 -1.73 7.10 -12.98
CA ASN A 14 -0.74 6.25 -12.35
C ASN A 14 -1.37 5.33 -11.28
N SER A 15 -2.23 5.89 -10.43
CA SER A 15 -2.93 5.14 -9.36
C SER A 15 -3.83 4.04 -9.92
N VAL A 16 -4.62 4.38 -10.94
CA VAL A 16 -5.54 3.44 -11.62
C VAL A 16 -4.73 2.40 -12.39
N GLY A 17 -3.68 2.81 -13.11
CA GLY A 17 -2.80 1.90 -13.85
C GLY A 17 -2.11 0.89 -12.94
N GLN A 18 -1.55 1.33 -11.81
CA GLN A 18 -0.94 0.43 -10.81
C GLN A 18 -1.97 -0.53 -10.20
N THR A 19 -3.16 -0.03 -9.83
CA THR A 19 -4.22 -0.86 -9.23
C THR A 19 -4.75 -1.88 -10.23
N ALA A 20 -5.04 -1.48 -11.46
CA ALA A 20 -5.47 -2.37 -12.53
C ALA A 20 -4.38 -3.39 -12.87
N GLY A 21 -3.11 -2.97 -12.94
CA GLY A 21 -1.97 -3.84 -13.17
C GLY A 21 -1.81 -4.89 -12.07
N TYR A 22 -1.91 -4.50 -10.80
CA TYR A 22 -1.89 -5.44 -9.68
C TYR A 22 -3.06 -6.44 -9.75
N PHE A 23 -4.27 -5.97 -10.03
CA PHE A 23 -5.43 -6.84 -10.16
C PHE A 23 -5.26 -7.86 -11.29
N LEU A 24 -4.90 -7.39 -12.49
CA LEU A 24 -4.70 -8.24 -13.66
C LEU A 24 -3.52 -9.21 -13.44
N GLY A 25 -2.44 -8.73 -12.81
CA GLY A 25 -1.20 -9.47 -12.59
C GLY A 25 -1.27 -10.50 -11.47
N ASN A 26 -2.09 -10.27 -10.44
CA ASN A 26 -2.17 -11.14 -9.27
C ASN A 26 -3.52 -11.86 -9.19
N VAL A 27 -4.61 -11.12 -9.06
CA VAL A 27 -5.93 -11.71 -8.77
C VAL A 27 -6.50 -12.43 -9.99
N LEU A 28 -6.51 -11.77 -11.15
CA LEU A 28 -7.01 -12.40 -12.38
C LEU A 28 -6.11 -13.58 -12.78
N PHE A 29 -4.79 -13.42 -12.65
CA PHE A 29 -3.85 -14.51 -12.91
C PHE A 29 -4.10 -15.72 -12.01
N LEU A 30 -4.14 -15.54 -10.68
CA LEU A 30 -4.38 -16.63 -9.72
C LEU A 30 -5.73 -17.33 -9.96
N ALA A 31 -6.77 -16.57 -10.32
CA ALA A 31 -8.08 -17.13 -10.65
C ALA A 31 -8.04 -17.99 -11.93
N LEU A 32 -7.28 -17.56 -12.95
CA LEU A 32 -7.13 -18.29 -14.21
C LEU A 32 -6.14 -19.46 -14.11
N GLU A 33 -5.18 -19.41 -13.19
CA GLU A 33 -4.23 -20.49 -12.92
C GLU A 33 -4.83 -21.60 -12.04
N SER A 34 -5.74 -21.25 -11.12
CA SER A 34 -6.40 -22.22 -10.24
C SER A 34 -7.37 -23.13 -11.01
N ALA A 35 -7.07 -24.44 -11.04
CA ALA A 35 -7.94 -25.45 -11.61
C ALA A 35 -9.30 -25.52 -10.89
N ASP A 36 -9.31 -25.44 -9.56
CA ASP A 36 -10.53 -25.46 -8.75
C ASP A 36 -11.44 -24.28 -9.07
N PHE A 37 -10.88 -23.08 -9.15
CA PHE A 37 -11.64 -21.88 -9.51
C PHE A 37 -12.19 -21.99 -10.94
N CYS A 38 -11.36 -22.41 -11.89
CA CYS A 38 -11.75 -22.57 -13.28
C CYS A 38 -12.85 -23.62 -13.46
N ASN A 39 -12.73 -24.78 -12.80
CA ASN A 39 -13.72 -25.86 -12.87
C ASN A 39 -15.04 -25.49 -12.21
N LYS A 40 -15.01 -24.65 -11.17
CA LYS A 40 -16.21 -24.23 -10.43
C LYS A 40 -16.96 -23.07 -11.09
N TYR A 41 -16.27 -22.14 -11.74
CA TYR A 41 -16.87 -20.88 -12.20
C TYR A 41 -16.75 -20.62 -13.72
N LEU A 42 -15.79 -21.23 -14.42
CA LEU A 42 -15.47 -20.85 -15.81
C LEU A 42 -15.62 -22.00 -16.83
N ARG A 43 -15.50 -23.26 -16.40
CA ARG A 43 -15.55 -24.44 -17.28
C ARG A 43 -16.85 -25.21 -17.14
N ALA A 44 -17.27 -25.79 -18.26
CA ALA A 44 -18.35 -26.78 -18.30
C ALA A 44 -17.85 -28.20 -17.99
N GLU A 45 -16.60 -28.53 -18.34
CA GLU A 45 -15.97 -29.83 -18.08
C GLU A 45 -14.74 -29.67 -17.16
N PRO A 46 -14.63 -30.42 -16.04
CA PRO A 46 -13.50 -30.33 -15.13
C PRO A 46 -12.18 -30.78 -15.77
N LYS A 47 -11.09 -30.05 -15.52
CA LYS A 47 -9.72 -30.50 -15.81
C LYS A 47 -8.76 -30.12 -14.68
N GLU A 48 -7.67 -30.87 -14.57
CA GLU A 48 -6.65 -30.72 -13.50
C GLU A 48 -5.78 -29.46 -13.60
N THR A 49 -5.83 -28.73 -14.71
CA THR A 49 -4.98 -27.54 -14.94
C THR A 49 -5.80 -26.26 -15.00
N GLY A 50 -5.21 -25.11 -14.65
CA GLY A 50 -5.80 -23.79 -14.90
C GLY A 50 -6.08 -23.52 -16.39
N ILE A 51 -6.83 -22.46 -16.68
CA ILE A 51 -7.04 -21.97 -18.06
C ILE A 51 -5.78 -21.33 -18.62
N VAL A 52 -5.00 -20.66 -17.77
CA VAL A 52 -3.77 -19.97 -18.15
C VAL A 52 -2.63 -20.42 -17.25
N THR A 53 -1.50 -20.76 -17.85
CA THR A 53 -0.25 -21.04 -17.12
C THR A 53 0.57 -19.75 -16.93
N LEU A 54 1.47 -19.74 -15.94
CA LEU A 54 2.40 -18.62 -15.72
C LEU A 54 3.18 -18.25 -16.99
N SER A 55 3.67 -19.25 -17.74
CA SER A 55 4.44 -19.04 -18.97
C SER A 55 3.60 -18.36 -20.07
N GLU A 56 2.37 -18.82 -20.28
CA GLU A 56 1.44 -18.21 -21.24
C GLU A 56 1.05 -16.78 -20.85
N PHE A 57 0.83 -16.55 -19.55
CA PHE A 57 0.54 -15.23 -19.01
C PHE A 57 1.69 -14.24 -19.25
N LEU A 58 2.92 -14.64 -18.91
CA LEU A 58 4.11 -13.83 -19.13
C LEU A 58 4.37 -13.57 -20.62
N PHE A 59 4.15 -14.57 -21.48
CA PHE A 59 4.28 -14.42 -22.93
C PHE A 59 3.27 -13.39 -23.47
N PHE A 60 2.00 -13.48 -23.07
CA PHE A 60 0.95 -12.52 -23.45
C PHE A 60 1.33 -11.09 -23.07
N TRP A 61 1.70 -10.86 -21.81
CA TRP A 61 2.09 -9.51 -21.36
C TRP A 61 3.39 -9.04 -22.01
N GLY A 62 4.32 -9.94 -22.32
CA GLY A 62 5.52 -9.63 -23.10
C GLY A 62 5.18 -9.07 -24.49
N VAL A 63 4.23 -9.69 -25.19
CA VAL A 63 3.73 -9.18 -26.48
C VAL A 63 3.05 -7.82 -26.33
N VAL A 64 2.18 -7.65 -25.32
CA VAL A 64 1.52 -6.37 -25.04
C VAL A 64 2.55 -5.26 -24.75
N PHE A 65 3.60 -5.55 -24.00
CA PHE A 65 4.70 -4.61 -23.74
C PHE A 65 5.45 -4.23 -25.02
N LEU A 66 5.77 -5.19 -25.89
CA LEU A 66 6.44 -4.90 -27.17
C LEU A 66 5.57 -4.04 -28.09
N VAL A 67 4.29 -4.38 -28.22
CA VAL A 67 3.33 -3.63 -29.05
C VAL A 67 3.16 -2.21 -28.53
N SER A 68 2.88 -2.04 -27.23
CA SER A 68 2.69 -0.72 -26.63
C SER A 68 3.95 0.15 -26.70
N THR A 69 5.13 -0.42 -26.46
CA THR A 69 6.41 0.29 -26.57
C THR A 69 6.68 0.74 -28.01
N THR A 70 6.40 -0.13 -28.99
CA THR A 70 6.56 0.18 -30.41
C THR A 70 5.59 1.28 -30.85
N LEU A 71 4.33 1.22 -30.42
CA LEU A 71 3.34 2.26 -30.67
C LEU A 71 3.78 3.60 -30.10
N VAL A 72 4.29 3.63 -28.86
CA VAL A 72 4.84 4.86 -28.26
C VAL A 72 6.03 5.35 -29.09
N ALA A 73 6.98 4.47 -29.46
CA ALA A 73 8.16 4.85 -30.24
C ALA A 73 7.81 5.47 -31.61
N VAL A 74 6.79 4.94 -32.30
CA VAL A 74 6.39 5.42 -33.63
C VAL A 74 5.46 6.62 -33.56
N MET A 75 4.47 6.61 -32.66
CA MET A 75 3.42 7.64 -32.61
C MET A 75 3.82 8.85 -31.78
N LYS A 76 4.68 8.69 -30.77
CA LYS A 76 5.05 9.79 -29.88
C LYS A 76 6.09 10.69 -30.56
N LYS A 77 5.61 11.75 -31.19
CA LYS A 77 6.46 12.84 -31.64
C LYS A 77 6.87 13.72 -30.46
N GLU A 78 8.17 13.97 -30.34
CA GLU A 78 8.73 14.95 -29.42
C GLU A 78 8.54 16.35 -29.99
N ASN A 79 8.05 17.29 -29.16
CA ASN A 79 7.81 18.65 -29.61
C ASN A 79 9.14 19.40 -29.70
N ALA A 80 9.74 19.48 -30.89
CA ALA A 80 10.85 20.40 -31.18
C ALA A 80 10.46 21.90 -31.03
N ARG A 81 9.16 22.21 -30.89
CA ARG A 81 8.60 23.57 -30.91
C ARG A 81 8.88 24.44 -29.67
N GLY A 82 9.61 23.94 -28.67
CA GLY A 82 10.11 24.74 -27.54
C GLY A 82 11.43 25.47 -27.81
N GLN A 83 12.13 25.18 -28.93
CA GLN A 83 13.49 25.69 -29.18
C GLN A 83 13.57 27.08 -29.85
N HIS A 84 12.45 27.70 -30.25
CA HIS A 84 12.49 28.94 -31.06
C HIS A 84 11.83 30.19 -30.48
N GLY A 85 11.57 30.26 -29.17
CA GLY A 85 11.14 31.54 -28.59
C GLY A 85 11.06 31.52 -27.07
N LYS A 86 12.01 32.21 -26.43
CA LYS A 86 12.13 32.48 -24.98
C LYS A 86 12.55 31.27 -24.12
N ARG A 87 13.83 31.35 -23.71
CA ARG A 87 14.52 30.58 -22.66
C ARG A 87 14.66 29.09 -22.98
N LYS A 88 15.84 28.68 -23.46
CA LYS A 88 16.29 27.27 -23.47
C LYS A 88 16.00 26.68 -22.09
N VAL A 89 14.95 25.88 -21.95
CA VAL A 89 14.89 24.89 -20.88
C VAL A 89 15.90 23.85 -21.33
N ARG A 90 17.13 24.04 -20.87
CA ARG A 90 18.23 23.11 -21.11
C ARG A 90 17.75 21.76 -20.56
N GLU A 91 17.73 20.72 -21.39
CA GLU A 91 17.66 19.35 -20.86
C GLU A 91 18.95 19.18 -20.04
N GLU A 92 18.86 19.40 -18.72
CA GLU A 92 20.02 19.69 -17.87
C GLU A 92 20.75 18.46 -17.31
N THR A 93 20.29 17.24 -17.57
CA THR A 93 21.04 16.05 -17.14
C THR A 93 21.67 15.37 -18.36
N GLN A 94 22.83 15.87 -18.78
CA GLN A 94 23.62 15.26 -19.87
C GLN A 94 24.39 14.02 -19.38
N SER A 95 24.54 13.82 -18.06
CA SER A 95 25.23 12.68 -17.47
C SER A 95 24.48 12.05 -16.28
N VAL A 96 24.56 10.73 -16.13
CA VAL A 96 24.02 9.97 -14.98
C VAL A 96 24.54 10.52 -13.66
N VAL A 97 25.82 10.93 -13.61
CA VAL A 97 26.45 11.50 -12.41
C VAL A 97 25.82 12.85 -12.05
N GLU A 98 25.45 13.66 -13.05
CA GLU A 98 24.76 14.93 -12.83
C GLU A 98 23.36 14.69 -12.26
N THR A 99 22.66 13.65 -12.73
CA THR A 99 21.36 13.24 -12.17
C THR A 99 21.47 12.86 -10.69
N TYR A 100 22.51 12.12 -10.28
CA TYR A 100 22.73 11.80 -8.87
C TYR A 100 23.08 13.04 -8.03
N LYS A 101 23.94 13.94 -8.55
CA LYS A 101 24.24 15.22 -7.89
C LYS A 101 22.99 16.09 -7.72
N LEU A 102 22.12 16.08 -8.72
CA LEU A 102 20.83 16.74 -8.69
C LEU A 102 19.91 16.13 -7.62
N LEU A 103 19.79 14.79 -7.55
CA LEU A 103 19.02 14.11 -6.51
C LEU A 103 19.47 14.51 -5.10
N VAL A 104 20.78 14.54 -4.87
CA VAL A 104 21.35 14.99 -3.58
C VAL A 104 20.97 16.45 -3.30
N SER A 105 20.96 17.31 -4.33
CA SER A 105 20.57 18.71 -4.19
C SER A 105 19.08 18.87 -3.85
N ILE A 106 18.20 18.06 -4.48
CA ILE A 106 16.77 18.02 -4.19
C ILE A 106 16.52 17.57 -2.74
N ILE A 107 17.16 16.49 -2.28
CA ILE A 107 16.99 15.98 -0.91
C ILE A 107 17.44 17.01 0.14
N LYS A 108 18.48 17.80 -0.14
CA LYS A 108 18.98 18.86 0.76
C LYS A 108 18.02 20.04 0.91
N MET A 109 16.99 20.17 0.07
CA MET A 109 16.01 21.23 0.19
C MET A 109 15.16 21.04 1.45
N PRO A 110 15.02 22.04 2.34
CA PRO A 110 14.33 21.87 3.63
C PRO A 110 12.89 21.37 3.53
N ALA A 111 12.15 21.83 2.51
CA ALA A 111 10.77 21.40 2.24
C ALA A 111 10.72 19.91 1.88
N VAL A 112 11.61 19.49 0.97
CA VAL A 112 11.70 18.10 0.49
C VAL A 112 12.20 17.18 1.58
N PHE A 113 13.26 17.55 2.29
CA PHE A 113 13.77 16.78 3.40
C PHE A 113 12.68 16.55 4.46
N THR A 114 12.00 17.63 4.87
CA THR A 114 10.88 17.54 5.82
C THR A 114 9.79 16.62 5.29
N PHE A 115 9.41 16.76 4.02
CA PHE A 115 8.37 15.93 3.41
C PHE A 115 8.78 14.45 3.36
N CYS A 116 10.02 14.13 2.95
CA CYS A 116 10.57 12.79 2.95
C CYS A 116 10.56 12.16 4.34
N SER A 117 10.98 12.89 5.39
CA SER A 117 10.93 12.40 6.76
C SER A 117 9.49 12.11 7.22
N LEU A 118 8.53 12.95 6.83
CA LEU A 118 7.12 12.72 7.11
C LEU A 118 6.59 11.48 6.38
N LEU A 119 6.93 11.30 5.10
CA LEU A 119 6.53 10.11 4.32
C LEU A 119 7.10 8.80 4.90
N LEU A 120 8.34 8.83 5.40
CA LEU A 120 8.97 7.67 6.03
C LEU A 120 8.31 7.24 7.33
N THR A 121 7.67 8.17 8.05
CA THR A 121 7.12 7.91 9.40
C THR A 121 5.60 7.84 9.45
N ALA A 122 4.90 8.39 8.44
CA ALA A 122 3.44 8.51 8.43
C ALA A 122 2.70 7.16 8.51
N LYS A 123 3.30 6.08 8.02
CA LYS A 123 2.62 4.78 7.91
C LYS A 123 2.87 3.83 9.09
N ILE A 124 3.71 4.22 10.06
CA ILE A 124 3.98 3.39 11.26
C ILE A 124 2.69 3.08 12.01
N GLY A 125 1.76 4.04 12.09
CA GLY A 125 0.52 3.84 12.84
C GLY A 125 -0.46 2.84 12.22
N PHE A 126 -0.22 2.39 10.99
CA PHE A 126 -1.10 1.45 10.29
C PHE A 126 -0.43 0.08 10.07
N SER A 127 0.83 -0.10 10.44
CA SER A 127 1.61 -1.29 10.05
C SER A 127 1.01 -2.60 10.56
N ALA A 128 0.67 -2.67 11.86
CA ALA A 128 0.03 -3.84 12.45
C ALA A 128 -1.32 -4.16 11.76
N ALA A 129 -2.15 -3.13 11.57
CA ALA A 129 -3.47 -3.27 10.96
C ALA A 129 -3.38 -3.72 9.49
N ASP A 130 -2.45 -3.18 8.71
CA ASP A 130 -2.34 -3.44 7.27
C ASP A 130 -1.66 -4.79 6.96
N THR A 131 -0.73 -5.24 7.81
CA THR A 131 0.12 -6.41 7.48
C THR A 131 -0.10 -7.64 8.34
N VAL A 132 -0.47 -7.47 9.61
CA VAL A 132 -0.58 -8.59 10.56
C VAL A 132 -2.02 -9.12 10.63
N THR A 133 -3.04 -8.25 10.49
CA THR A 133 -4.46 -8.61 10.58
C THR A 133 -4.85 -9.79 9.69
N GLY A 134 -4.45 -9.77 8.40
CA GLY A 134 -4.79 -10.84 7.47
C GLY A 134 -4.22 -12.20 7.89
N LEU A 135 -2.99 -12.21 8.44
CA LEU A 135 -2.36 -13.41 8.98
C LEU A 135 -3.09 -13.90 10.23
N LYS A 136 -3.48 -12.98 11.12
CA LYS A 136 -4.20 -13.33 12.35
C LYS A 136 -5.61 -13.85 12.11
N LEU A 137 -6.31 -13.38 11.07
CA LEU A 137 -7.60 -13.95 10.66
C LEU A 137 -7.44 -15.40 10.17
N VAL A 138 -6.36 -15.69 9.45
CA VAL A 138 -6.03 -17.06 9.02
C VAL A 138 -5.67 -17.94 10.23
N GLU A 139 -4.87 -17.43 11.16
CA GLU A 139 -4.54 -18.13 12.42
C GLU A 139 -5.77 -18.41 13.28
N ALA A 140 -6.76 -17.50 13.29
CA ALA A 140 -8.05 -17.68 13.95
C ALA A 140 -8.95 -18.72 13.26
N GLY A 141 -8.52 -19.25 12.10
CA GLY A 141 -9.16 -20.35 11.39
C GLY A 141 -9.95 -19.96 10.16
N VAL A 142 -9.95 -18.68 9.74
CA VAL A 142 -10.63 -18.27 8.51
C VAL A 142 -9.91 -18.89 7.31
N PRO A 143 -10.62 -19.62 6.42
CA PRO A 143 -10.00 -20.23 5.25
C PRO A 143 -9.33 -19.18 4.35
N LYS A 144 -8.09 -19.45 3.94
CA LYS A 144 -7.31 -18.55 3.08
C LYS A 144 -8.02 -18.27 1.75
N GLU A 145 -8.71 -19.28 1.22
CA GLU A 145 -9.44 -19.16 -0.05
C GLU A 145 -10.60 -18.17 0.09
N GLN A 146 -11.33 -18.19 1.21
CA GLN A 146 -12.45 -17.29 1.47
C GLN A 146 -11.99 -15.84 1.62
N LEU A 147 -10.89 -15.59 2.35
CA LEU A 147 -10.29 -14.26 2.43
C LEU A 147 -9.81 -13.75 1.07
N ALA A 148 -9.23 -14.63 0.24
CA ALA A 148 -8.82 -14.28 -1.12
C ALA A 148 -10.03 -13.95 -2.01
N LEU A 149 -11.14 -14.67 -1.86
CA LEU A 149 -12.38 -14.38 -2.58
C LEU A 149 -12.99 -13.01 -2.23
N LEU A 150 -12.77 -12.50 -1.02
CA LEU A 150 -13.18 -11.13 -0.65
C LEU A 150 -12.45 -10.04 -1.46
N ALA A 151 -11.28 -10.34 -2.04
CA ALA A 151 -10.56 -9.40 -2.89
C ALA A 151 -11.30 -9.14 -4.22
N VAL A 152 -12.07 -10.10 -4.73
CA VAL A 152 -12.78 -10.00 -6.01
C VAL A 152 -13.77 -8.82 -6.03
N PRO A 153 -14.73 -8.70 -5.10
CA PRO A 153 -15.62 -7.54 -5.04
C PRO A 153 -14.91 -6.23 -4.65
N MET A 154 -13.73 -6.30 -4.01
CA MET A 154 -12.93 -5.12 -3.68
C MET A 154 -12.31 -4.47 -4.92
N VAL A 155 -12.03 -5.22 -5.97
CA VAL A 155 -11.30 -4.69 -7.13
C VAL A 155 -12.06 -3.59 -7.87
N PRO A 156 -13.34 -3.77 -8.25
CA PRO A 156 -14.10 -2.68 -8.85
C PRO A 156 -14.10 -1.44 -7.97
N LEU A 157 -14.23 -1.64 -6.64
CA LEU A 157 -14.17 -0.57 -5.66
C LEU A 157 -12.80 0.13 -5.70
N GLN A 158 -11.68 -0.59 -5.75
CA GLN A 158 -10.32 -0.06 -5.84
C GLN A 158 -10.03 0.69 -7.15
N ILE A 159 -10.66 0.32 -8.27
CA ILE A 159 -10.51 1.02 -9.56
C ILE A 159 -11.37 2.29 -9.59
N LEU A 160 -12.60 2.22 -9.07
CA LEU A 160 -13.55 3.33 -9.11
C LEU A 160 -13.27 4.39 -8.04
N LEU A 161 -12.81 3.99 -6.84
CA LEU A 161 -12.52 4.90 -5.72
C LEU A 161 -11.55 6.02 -6.10
N PRO A 162 -10.36 5.76 -6.68
CA PRO A 162 -9.44 6.81 -7.09
C PRO A 162 -10.04 7.78 -8.10
N LEU A 163 -10.89 7.30 -9.02
CA LEU A 163 -11.58 8.16 -9.99
C LEU A 163 -12.58 9.10 -9.29
N ILE A 164 -13.34 8.59 -8.33
CA ILE A 164 -14.31 9.39 -7.56
C ILE A 164 -13.59 10.39 -6.64
N ILE A 165 -12.55 9.92 -5.92
CA ILE A 165 -11.75 10.73 -4.99
C ILE A 165 -10.89 11.76 -5.73
N SER A 166 -10.53 11.50 -6.99
CA SER A 166 -9.70 12.42 -7.79
C SER A 166 -10.26 13.84 -7.83
N LYS A 167 -11.60 14.00 -7.89
CA LYS A 167 -12.26 15.32 -7.87
C LYS A 167 -11.97 16.11 -6.60
N TYR A 168 -11.85 15.42 -5.46
CA TYR A 168 -11.59 16.04 -4.16
C TYR A 168 -10.10 16.23 -3.87
N THR A 169 -9.24 15.46 -4.55
CA THR A 169 -7.79 15.46 -4.35
C THR A 169 -7.02 16.25 -5.41
N ALA A 170 -7.62 16.51 -6.58
CA ALA A 170 -7.05 17.37 -7.61
C ALA A 170 -7.14 18.88 -7.28
N GLY A 171 -7.77 19.23 -6.15
CA GLY A 171 -7.89 20.60 -5.68
C GLY A 171 -6.55 21.23 -5.21
N PRO A 172 -6.58 22.49 -4.75
CA PRO A 172 -5.36 23.20 -4.36
C PRO A 172 -4.71 22.65 -3.08
N ARG A 173 -5.44 21.90 -2.25
CA ARG A 173 -5.01 21.43 -0.93
C ARG A 173 -5.19 19.92 -0.74
N PRO A 174 -4.42 19.09 -1.46
CA PRO A 174 -4.55 17.63 -1.37
C PRO A 174 -4.19 17.07 0.01
N LEU A 175 -3.24 17.68 0.73
CA LEU A 175 -2.81 17.16 2.05
C LEU A 175 -3.85 17.38 3.16
N ASP A 176 -4.86 18.23 2.94
CA ASP A 176 -6.02 18.32 3.83
C ASP A 176 -6.83 17.02 3.82
N VAL A 177 -6.98 16.38 2.65
CA VAL A 177 -7.65 15.09 2.51
C VAL A 177 -6.84 14.01 3.24
N PHE A 178 -5.53 13.97 3.04
CA PHE A 178 -4.63 13.07 3.75
C PHE A 178 -4.78 13.20 5.28
N TYR A 179 -4.74 14.43 5.79
CA TYR A 179 -4.85 14.67 7.24
C TYR A 179 -6.20 14.23 7.81
N ARG A 180 -7.30 14.48 7.09
CA ARG A 180 -8.67 14.13 7.55
C ARG A 180 -8.92 12.63 7.50
N ALA A 181 -8.37 11.93 6.51
CA ALA A 181 -8.49 10.47 6.38
C ALA A 181 -7.63 9.71 7.42
N PHE A 182 -6.53 10.32 7.89
CA PHE A 182 -5.58 9.71 8.83
C PHE A 182 -6.24 9.14 10.11
N PRO A 183 -7.00 9.90 10.91
CA PRO A 183 -7.60 9.38 12.14
C PRO A 183 -8.66 8.30 11.85
N PHE A 184 -9.41 8.42 10.76
CA PHE A 184 -10.39 7.42 10.35
C PHE A 184 -9.70 6.08 10.04
N ARG A 185 -8.57 6.10 9.35
CA ARG A 185 -7.77 4.91 9.09
C ARG A 185 -7.19 4.28 10.39
N LEU A 186 -6.80 5.09 11.37
CA LEU A 186 -6.35 4.56 12.67
C LEU A 186 -7.47 3.85 13.43
N LEU A 187 -8.68 4.44 13.42
CA LEU A 187 -9.85 3.84 14.07
C LEU A 187 -10.24 2.50 13.43
N ILE A 188 -10.16 2.40 12.10
CA ILE A 188 -10.35 1.13 11.39
C ILE A 188 -9.29 0.10 11.82
N GLY A 189 -8.06 0.52 12.10
CA GLY A 189 -7.03 -0.38 12.65
C GLY A 189 -7.42 -1.01 14.00
N LEU A 190 -8.06 -0.25 14.89
CA LEU A 190 -8.61 -0.78 16.14
C LEU A 190 -9.80 -1.70 15.90
N GLU A 191 -10.66 -1.35 14.94
CA GLU A 191 -11.80 -2.17 14.55
C GLU A 191 -11.35 -3.50 13.94
N TYR A 192 -10.27 -3.54 13.16
CA TYR A 192 -9.63 -4.79 12.72
C TYR A 192 -9.13 -5.64 13.89
N ALA A 193 -8.48 -5.03 14.89
CA ALA A 193 -8.06 -5.77 16.07
C ALA A 193 -9.25 -6.37 16.83
N LEU A 194 -10.34 -5.61 16.97
CA LEU A 194 -11.60 -6.11 17.55
C LEU A 194 -12.22 -7.24 16.71
N LEU A 195 -12.15 -7.12 15.38
CA LEU A 195 -12.65 -8.15 14.46
C LEU A 195 -11.89 -9.45 14.67
N VAL A 196 -10.55 -9.42 14.67
CA VAL A 196 -9.70 -10.59 14.92
C VAL A 196 -9.99 -11.22 16.28
N TRP A 197 -10.20 -10.40 17.32
CA TRP A 197 -10.55 -10.89 18.65
C TRP A 197 -11.92 -11.58 18.69
N TRP A 198 -12.88 -11.07 17.92
CA TRP A 198 -14.23 -11.61 17.84
C TRP A 198 -14.31 -12.89 16.98
N THR A 199 -13.45 -13.03 15.97
CA THR A 199 -13.45 -14.14 15.01
C THR A 199 -13.60 -15.53 15.66
N PRO A 200 -12.77 -15.94 16.65
CA PRO A 200 -12.86 -17.30 17.21
C PRO A 200 -14.22 -17.62 17.84
N SER A 201 -14.93 -16.62 18.37
CA SER A 201 -16.23 -16.79 19.02
C SER A 201 -17.37 -17.11 18.04
N LEU A 202 -17.15 -16.87 16.75
CA LEU A 202 -18.16 -17.08 15.70
C LEU A 202 -18.02 -18.40 14.95
N LYS A 203 -16.97 -19.17 15.25
CA LYS A 203 -16.70 -20.43 14.59
C LYS A 203 -17.75 -21.47 15.01
N GLN A 204 -18.54 -21.94 14.07
CA GLN A 204 -19.55 -22.98 14.25
C GLN A 204 -19.20 -24.17 13.35
N ASP A 205 -19.04 -25.37 13.92
CA ASP A 205 -18.71 -26.61 13.18
C ASP A 205 -17.49 -26.51 12.24
N GLY A 206 -16.53 -25.64 12.56
CA GLY A 206 -15.33 -25.43 11.73
C GLY A 206 -15.50 -24.38 10.63
N GLU A 207 -16.70 -23.87 10.41
CA GLU A 207 -17.01 -22.84 9.42
C GLU A 207 -17.42 -21.50 10.07
N PHE A 208 -17.45 -20.45 9.25
CA PHE A 208 -17.91 -19.12 9.67
C PHE A 208 -19.21 -18.77 8.94
N PRO A 209 -20.17 -18.12 9.62
CA PRO A 209 -21.43 -17.76 9.01
C PRO A 209 -21.26 -16.66 7.95
N LEU A 210 -22.15 -16.64 6.95
CA LEU A 210 -22.06 -15.68 5.83
C LEU A 210 -22.04 -14.21 6.28
N TYR A 211 -22.77 -13.87 7.34
CA TYR A 211 -22.81 -12.49 7.85
C TYR A 211 -21.44 -12.02 8.36
N TYR A 212 -20.59 -12.92 8.86
CA TYR A 212 -19.23 -12.59 9.29
C TYR A 212 -18.40 -12.12 8.10
N TYR A 213 -18.43 -12.88 6.99
CA TYR A 213 -17.76 -12.48 5.76
C TYR A 213 -18.29 -11.16 5.19
N ALA A 214 -19.59 -10.89 5.31
CA ALA A 214 -20.16 -9.60 4.92
C ALA A 214 -19.65 -8.43 5.77
N ILE A 215 -19.48 -8.64 7.09
CA ILE A 215 -18.89 -7.64 8.00
C ILE A 215 -17.41 -7.41 7.66
N VAL A 216 -16.63 -8.49 7.48
CA VAL A 216 -15.23 -8.42 7.07
C VAL A 216 -15.11 -7.66 5.75
N LEU A 217 -15.93 -7.99 4.75
CA LEU A 217 -15.95 -7.31 3.46
C LEU A 217 -16.25 -5.81 3.62
N PHE A 218 -17.26 -5.45 4.41
CA PHE A 218 -17.62 -4.06 4.65
C PHE A 218 -16.49 -3.29 5.36
N SER A 219 -15.87 -3.91 6.36
CA SER A 219 -14.72 -3.36 7.07
C SER A 219 -13.53 -3.11 6.12
N TYR A 220 -13.19 -4.08 5.27
CA TYR A 220 -12.21 -3.90 4.20
C TYR A 220 -12.60 -2.77 3.24
N ALA A 221 -13.87 -2.64 2.83
CA ALA A 221 -14.31 -1.53 1.97
C ALA A 221 -14.03 -0.17 2.62
N LEU A 222 -14.36 0.00 3.90
CA LEU A 222 -14.12 1.24 4.62
C LEU A 222 -12.62 1.55 4.74
N HIS A 223 -11.81 0.53 5.02
CA HIS A 223 -10.35 0.64 5.03
C HIS A 223 -9.81 1.11 3.69
N GLN A 224 -10.26 0.52 2.59
CA GLN A 224 -9.85 0.90 1.23
C GLN A 224 -10.18 2.36 0.93
N VAL A 225 -11.35 2.85 1.32
CA VAL A 225 -11.73 4.27 1.14
C VAL A 225 -10.70 5.19 1.83
N ALA A 226 -10.33 4.88 3.08
CA ALA A 226 -9.36 5.67 3.83
C ALA A 226 -7.96 5.61 3.21
N LEU A 227 -7.51 4.40 2.87
CA LEU A 227 -6.19 4.12 2.29
C LEU A 227 -6.02 4.83 0.94
N TYR A 228 -6.98 4.69 0.03
CA TYR A 228 -6.92 5.33 -1.29
C TYR A 228 -7.07 6.85 -1.20
N SER A 229 -7.87 7.37 -0.26
CA SER A 229 -7.96 8.81 -0.03
C SER A 229 -6.61 9.42 0.34
N MET A 230 -5.86 8.75 1.22
CA MET A 230 -4.50 9.17 1.59
C MET A 230 -3.52 9.00 0.43
N TYR A 231 -3.57 7.86 -0.29
CA TYR A 231 -2.66 7.57 -1.40
C TYR A 231 -2.82 8.58 -2.54
N VAL A 232 -4.04 8.80 -3.03
CA VAL A 232 -4.30 9.73 -4.15
C VAL A 232 -3.96 11.17 -3.75
N ALA A 233 -4.27 11.58 -2.51
CA ALA A 233 -3.87 12.88 -1.98
C ALA A 233 -2.34 13.07 -1.99
N CYS A 234 -1.58 12.07 -1.54
CA CYS A 234 -0.12 12.11 -1.55
C CYS A 234 0.42 12.22 -2.97
N MET A 235 -0.08 11.39 -3.89
CA MET A 235 0.34 11.39 -5.29
C MET A 235 -0.03 12.69 -6.03
N ALA A 236 -1.19 13.27 -5.74
CA ALA A 236 -1.58 14.58 -6.24
C ALA A 236 -0.63 15.67 -5.74
N PHE A 237 -0.22 15.60 -4.47
CA PHE A 237 0.79 16.51 -3.92
C PHE A 237 2.16 16.33 -4.58
N HIS A 238 2.62 15.09 -4.80
CA HIS A 238 3.88 14.81 -5.52
C HIS A 238 3.88 15.46 -6.90
N ALA A 239 2.79 15.28 -7.66
CA ALA A 239 2.65 15.87 -8.99
C ALA A 239 2.64 17.40 -8.97
N LYS A 240 2.08 18.00 -7.91
CA LYS A 240 2.02 19.45 -7.75
C LYS A 240 3.35 20.10 -7.35
N VAL A 241 4.13 19.45 -6.49
CA VAL A 241 5.39 20.03 -5.97
C VAL A 241 6.61 19.72 -6.84
N SER A 242 6.55 18.67 -7.66
CA SER A 242 7.65 18.29 -8.54
C SER A 242 7.91 19.39 -9.58
N ASP A 243 9.16 19.86 -9.65
CA ASP A 243 9.56 20.90 -10.60
C ASP A 243 9.35 20.42 -12.05
N PRO A 244 8.65 21.16 -12.93
CA PRO A 244 8.39 20.74 -14.30
C PRO A 244 9.64 20.41 -15.14
N VAL A 245 10.79 21.00 -14.80
CA VAL A 245 12.06 20.79 -15.54
C VAL A 245 12.71 19.45 -15.17
N ILE A 246 12.57 19.02 -13.92
CA ILE A 246 13.21 17.81 -13.35
C ILE A 246 12.17 16.87 -12.73
N GLY A 247 10.93 16.95 -13.21
CA GLY A 247 9.76 16.35 -12.58
C GLY A 247 9.80 14.84 -12.53
N GLY A 248 10.44 14.20 -13.53
CA GLY A 248 10.64 12.74 -13.53
C GLY A 248 11.49 12.28 -12.36
N THR A 249 12.72 12.80 -12.26
CA THR A 249 13.67 12.47 -11.18
C THR A 249 13.10 12.78 -9.80
N TYR A 250 12.44 13.94 -9.67
CA TYR A 250 11.83 14.38 -8.42
C TYR A 250 10.67 13.47 -7.99
N MET A 251 9.74 13.17 -8.91
CA MET A 251 8.59 12.32 -8.62
C MET A 251 9.02 10.90 -8.29
N THR A 252 10.03 10.37 -8.99
CA THR A 252 10.62 9.07 -8.68
C THR A 252 11.16 9.03 -7.26
N LEU A 253 11.96 10.02 -6.84
CA LEU A 253 12.46 10.12 -5.47
C LEU A 253 11.32 10.08 -4.44
N LEU A 254 10.29 10.90 -4.60
CA LEU A 254 9.17 10.94 -3.65
C LEU A 254 8.40 9.63 -3.59
N ASN A 255 8.19 8.96 -4.73
CA ASN A 255 7.55 7.66 -4.79
C ASN A 255 8.40 6.59 -4.11
N THR A 256 9.72 6.59 -4.33
CA THR A 256 10.66 5.69 -3.66
C THR A 256 10.60 5.85 -2.15
N VAL A 257 10.64 7.09 -1.65
CA VAL A 257 10.55 7.37 -0.21
C VAL A 257 9.19 6.96 0.36
N THR A 258 8.10 7.15 -0.38
CA THR A 258 6.74 6.76 0.04
C THR A 258 6.56 5.24 0.12
N ASN A 259 7.18 4.50 -0.80
CA ASN A 259 7.18 3.04 -0.79
C ASN A 259 8.05 2.51 0.35
N LEU A 260 9.25 3.05 0.52
CA LEU A 260 10.12 2.71 1.64
C LEU A 260 9.42 2.95 2.98
N GLY A 261 8.77 4.11 3.13
CA GLY A 261 7.99 4.47 4.31
C GLY A 261 6.80 3.56 4.61
N GLY A 262 6.35 2.73 3.66
CA GLY A 262 5.36 1.68 3.89
C GLY A 262 5.98 0.32 4.19
N ASN A 263 7.09 -0.01 3.53
CA ASN A 263 7.71 -1.33 3.67
C ASN A 263 8.46 -1.51 4.99
N TRP A 264 9.27 -0.53 5.42
CA TRP A 264 10.07 -0.71 6.65
C TRP A 264 9.20 -0.87 7.92
N PRO A 265 8.08 -0.11 8.12
CA PRO A 265 7.22 -0.34 9.29
C PRO A 265 6.50 -1.67 9.20
N SER A 266 6.12 -2.11 7.99
CA SER A 266 5.49 -3.41 7.75
C SER A 266 6.42 -4.57 8.11
N THR A 267 7.69 -4.49 7.70
CA THR A 267 8.70 -5.49 8.06
C THR A 267 8.95 -5.51 9.56
N LEU A 268 9.04 -4.33 10.19
CA LEU A 268 9.22 -4.24 11.63
C LEU A 268 8.01 -4.81 12.39
N ALA A 269 6.80 -4.54 11.93
CA ALA A 269 5.56 -5.06 12.50
C ALA A 269 5.57 -6.59 12.55
N LEU A 270 5.76 -7.23 11.39
CA LEU A 270 5.85 -8.68 11.29
C LEU A 270 6.94 -9.28 12.20
N TRP A 271 8.08 -8.61 12.34
CA TRP A 271 9.18 -9.07 13.19
C TRP A 271 8.89 -8.93 14.70
N MET A 272 8.06 -7.96 15.09
CA MET A 272 7.76 -7.65 16.49
C MET A 272 6.63 -8.51 17.09
N VAL A 273 5.82 -9.19 16.27
CA VAL A 273 4.70 -10.01 16.76
C VAL A 273 5.18 -11.13 17.69
N ASP A 274 6.20 -11.90 17.28
CA ASP A 274 6.67 -13.05 18.07
C ASP A 274 7.31 -12.62 19.41
N PRO A 275 8.23 -11.65 19.46
CA PRO A 275 8.80 -11.18 20.73
C PRO A 275 7.77 -10.56 21.70
N LEU A 276 6.68 -10.00 21.18
CA LEU A 276 5.60 -9.43 21.98
C LEU A 276 4.56 -10.48 22.42
N THR A 277 4.61 -11.69 21.86
CA THR A 277 3.66 -12.76 22.17
C THR A 277 4.14 -13.58 23.36
N SER A 278 3.31 -13.71 24.39
CA SER A 278 3.57 -14.59 25.53
C SER A 278 2.70 -15.86 25.46
N LYS A 279 3.33 -17.00 25.69
CA LYS A 279 2.69 -18.32 25.71
C LYS A 279 2.96 -19.00 27.04
N GLU A 280 1.91 -19.55 27.62
CA GLU A 280 1.97 -20.30 28.88
C GLU A 280 1.69 -21.78 28.60
N CYS A 281 2.38 -22.66 29.32
CA CYS A 281 2.14 -24.10 29.26
C CYS A 281 0.99 -24.46 30.21
N GLN A 282 -0.09 -25.02 29.70
CA GLN A 282 -1.15 -25.60 30.52
C GLN A 282 -1.00 -27.13 30.54
N GLY A 283 -1.03 -27.73 31.73
CA GLY A 283 -0.97 -29.20 31.90
C GLY A 283 0.40 -29.76 32.31
N ALA A 284 1.48 -28.97 32.24
CA ALA A 284 2.79 -29.33 32.80
C ALA A 284 3.32 -28.17 33.68
N ALA A 285 3.40 -28.41 34.99
CA ALA A 285 3.80 -27.39 35.95
C ALA A 285 5.33 -27.16 35.91
N GLY A 286 5.74 -25.90 35.70
CA GLY A 286 7.16 -25.50 35.70
C GLY A 286 7.80 -25.37 34.32
N GLN A 287 7.08 -25.65 33.24
CA GLN A 287 7.53 -25.43 31.86
C GLN A 287 6.94 -24.14 31.29
N SER A 288 7.69 -23.46 30.41
CA SER A 288 7.23 -22.30 29.64
C SER A 288 7.06 -22.64 28.16
N CYS A 289 6.50 -21.72 27.38
CA CYS A 289 6.41 -21.85 25.92
C CYS A 289 7.03 -20.63 25.23
N GLY A 290 8.03 -19.99 25.87
CA GLY A 290 8.65 -18.76 25.38
C GLY A 290 9.59 -19.00 24.20
N SER A 291 10.23 -20.17 24.15
CA SER A 291 11.04 -20.62 23.01
C SER A 291 10.44 -21.87 22.36
N SER A 292 10.87 -22.17 21.12
CA SER A 292 10.47 -23.39 20.42
C SER A 292 10.93 -24.66 21.15
N GLU A 293 12.07 -24.61 21.86
CA GLU A 293 12.56 -25.71 22.68
C GLU A 293 11.69 -25.93 23.93
N GLU A 294 11.36 -24.85 24.64
CA GLU A 294 10.48 -24.89 25.81
C GLU A 294 9.06 -25.35 25.45
N ALA A 295 8.53 -24.88 24.33
CA ALA A 295 7.26 -25.36 23.80
C ALA A 295 7.31 -26.87 23.48
N GLY A 296 8.44 -27.36 22.96
CA GLY A 296 8.67 -28.78 22.73
C GLY A 296 8.72 -29.60 24.04
N LEU A 297 9.26 -29.05 25.11
CA LEU A 297 9.28 -29.67 26.44
C LEU A 297 7.87 -29.72 27.07
N CYS A 298 7.12 -28.62 27.00
CA CYS A 298 5.73 -28.55 27.45
C CYS A 298 4.88 -29.65 26.78
N VAL A 299 4.98 -29.81 25.45
CA VAL A 299 4.23 -30.82 24.70
C VAL A 299 4.69 -32.24 25.04
N LYS A 300 5.99 -32.46 25.27
CA LYS A 300 6.53 -33.76 25.68
C LYS A 300 6.02 -34.20 27.05
N GLU A 301 5.79 -33.27 27.97
CA GLU A 301 5.20 -33.54 29.29
C GLU A 301 3.67 -33.61 29.26
N GLY A 302 3.05 -33.61 28.07
CA GLY A 302 1.59 -33.71 27.90
C GLY A 302 0.85 -32.39 28.09
N GLY A 303 1.56 -31.27 28.18
CA GLY A 303 0.99 -29.92 28.21
C GLY A 303 0.65 -29.37 26.83
N VAL A 304 -0.16 -28.31 26.82
CA VAL A 304 -0.53 -27.55 25.63
C VAL A 304 -0.09 -26.11 25.81
N CYS A 305 0.65 -25.57 24.86
CA CYS A 305 1.01 -24.16 24.84
C CYS A 305 -0.20 -23.31 24.42
N VAL A 306 -0.68 -22.49 25.34
CA VAL A 306 -1.79 -21.56 25.11
C VAL A 306 -1.23 -20.13 25.08
N THR A 307 -1.61 -19.35 24.07
CA THR A 307 -1.23 -17.93 24.00
C THR A 307 -1.98 -17.15 25.07
N SER A 308 -1.25 -16.56 26.01
CA SER A 308 -1.80 -15.77 27.12
C SER A 308 -1.98 -14.31 26.70
N LEU A 309 -0.97 -13.75 26.00
CA LEU A 309 -1.01 -12.42 25.39
C LEU A 309 -0.52 -12.51 23.95
N ASP A 310 -1.37 -12.16 22.99
CA ASP A 310 -0.97 -12.08 21.58
C ASP A 310 -0.32 -10.72 21.29
N GLY A 311 0.92 -10.75 20.78
CA GLY A 311 1.69 -9.56 20.45
C GLY A 311 0.99 -8.65 19.45
N TYR A 312 0.11 -9.18 18.59
CA TYR A 312 -0.67 -8.39 17.64
C TYR A 312 -1.55 -7.33 18.31
N TYR A 313 -2.19 -7.62 19.44
CA TYR A 313 -3.04 -6.65 20.13
C TYR A 313 -2.22 -5.55 20.78
N VAL A 314 -1.09 -5.92 21.41
CA VAL A 314 -0.14 -4.96 22.00
C VAL A 314 0.40 -4.05 20.91
N GLU A 315 0.85 -4.63 19.80
CA GLU A 315 1.40 -3.91 18.67
C GLU A 315 0.36 -2.99 18.02
N SER A 316 -0.89 -3.45 17.84
CA SER A 316 -1.98 -2.65 17.29
C SER A 316 -2.24 -1.39 18.12
N VAL A 317 -2.27 -1.51 19.45
CA VAL A 317 -2.43 -0.37 20.35
C VAL A 317 -1.23 0.57 20.26
N VAL A 318 0.00 0.04 20.28
CA VAL A 318 1.24 0.85 20.18
C VAL A 318 1.30 1.60 18.85
N CYS A 319 1.02 0.95 17.72
CA CYS A 319 0.93 1.56 16.40
C CYS A 319 -0.09 2.70 16.40
N VAL A 320 -1.30 2.49 16.94
CA VAL A 320 -2.33 3.53 16.99
C VAL A 320 -1.88 4.72 17.85
N LEU A 321 -1.24 4.50 19.00
CA LEU A 321 -0.70 5.59 19.83
C LEU A 321 0.39 6.39 19.12
N ILE A 322 1.31 5.70 18.43
CA ILE A 322 2.33 6.35 17.59
C ILE A 322 1.66 7.14 16.46
N GLY A 323 0.67 6.56 15.80
CA GLY A 323 -0.10 7.19 14.73
C GLY A 323 -0.85 8.43 15.19
N LEU A 324 -1.53 8.39 16.34
CA LEU A 324 -2.22 9.53 16.93
C LEU A 324 -1.24 10.66 17.29
N THR A 325 -0.10 10.30 17.88
CA THR A 325 0.96 11.27 18.21
C THR A 325 1.51 11.90 16.93
N TRP A 326 1.79 11.09 15.91
CA TRP A 326 2.22 11.55 14.59
C TRP A 326 1.20 12.50 13.98
N TRP A 327 -0.09 12.15 14.00
CA TRP A 327 -1.16 12.96 13.44
C TRP A 327 -1.27 14.34 14.10
N VAL A 328 -1.23 14.40 15.44
CA VAL A 328 -1.37 15.65 16.20
C VAL A 328 -0.17 16.59 16.00
N TRP A 329 1.04 16.04 15.94
CA TRP A 329 2.29 16.81 15.93
C TRP A 329 2.83 17.00 14.50
N LEU A 330 3.08 15.90 13.80
CA LEU A 330 3.68 15.86 12.48
C LEU A 330 2.64 16.03 11.36
N GLY A 331 1.40 15.61 11.56
CA GLY A 331 0.31 15.81 10.61
C GLY A 331 0.02 17.30 10.35
N LYS A 332 0.12 18.15 11.38
CA LYS A 332 0.02 19.61 11.21
C LYS A 332 1.15 20.16 10.34
N ARG A 333 2.36 19.61 10.48
CA ARG A 333 3.53 19.99 9.67
C ARG A 333 3.37 19.51 8.22
N MET A 334 2.84 18.31 8.01
CA MET A 334 2.45 17.79 6.70
C MET A 334 1.49 18.75 5.99
N ARG A 335 0.46 19.23 6.70
CA ARG A 335 -0.47 20.22 6.14
C ARG A 335 0.17 21.57 5.85
N ARG A 336 1.11 22.06 6.66
CA ARG A 336 1.77 23.36 6.39
C ARG A 336 2.65 23.32 5.14
N LEU A 337 3.10 22.14 4.70
CA LEU A 337 3.93 22.01 3.50
C LEU A 337 3.20 22.42 2.21
N GLN A 338 1.88 22.22 2.12
CA GLN A 338 1.10 22.65 0.95
C GLN A 338 0.89 24.18 0.86
N ASP A 339 1.11 24.91 1.95
CA ASP A 339 1.04 26.38 1.98
C ASP A 339 2.38 27.04 1.64
N GLN A 340 3.46 26.26 1.50
CA GLN A 340 4.75 26.82 1.09
C GLN A 340 4.73 27.30 -0.36
N SER A 341 5.47 28.38 -0.64
CA SER A 341 5.56 28.93 -1.99
C SER A 341 6.18 27.92 -2.96
N PRO A 342 5.82 27.94 -4.26
CA PRO A 342 6.43 27.06 -5.26
C PRO A 342 7.96 27.16 -5.30
N ALA A 343 8.53 28.30 -4.91
CA ALA A 343 9.99 28.49 -4.84
C ALA A 343 10.68 27.60 -3.80
N ALA A 344 9.97 27.16 -2.75
CA ALA A 344 10.50 26.24 -1.75
C ALA A 344 10.69 24.81 -2.27
N TRP A 345 10.05 24.47 -3.40
CA TRP A 345 10.05 23.13 -3.99
C TRP A 345 10.86 23.03 -5.28
N ARG A 346 11.28 24.17 -5.85
CA ARG A 346 12.07 24.24 -7.09
C ARG A 346 13.56 24.28 -6.80
N CYS A 347 14.31 23.39 -7.45
CA CYS A 347 15.76 23.36 -7.33
C CYS A 347 16.35 24.54 -8.10
N ARG A 348 17.14 25.40 -7.43
CA ARG A 348 17.89 26.46 -8.10
C ARG A 348 19.19 25.86 -8.64
N ILE A 349 19.12 25.21 -9.79
CA ILE A 349 20.33 24.77 -10.52
C ILE A 349 20.82 25.99 -11.31
N GLY A 350 22.05 26.43 -11.06
CA GLY A 350 22.72 27.48 -11.86
C GLY A 350 22.40 28.93 -11.47
N GLN A 351 22.42 29.25 -10.17
CA GLN A 351 22.83 30.60 -9.72
C GLN A 351 24.23 30.54 -9.14
#